data_AF-A0A960UXI2-F1
#
_entry.id   AF-A0A960UXI2-F1
#
_cell.length_a   1.000
_cell.length_b   1.000
_cell.length_c   1.000
_cell.angle_alpha   90.00
_cell.angle_beta   90.00
_cell.angle_gamma   90.00
#
_symmetry.space_group_name_H-M   'P 1'
#
loop_
_entity.id
_entity.type
_entity.pdbx_description
1 polymer ?
#
loop_
_entity_poly.entity_id
_entity_poly.type
_entity_poly.pdbx_seq_one_letter_code
_entity_poly.pdbx_strand_id
1 'polypeptide(L)'
;MKHRMWITVTITLAAFGGLLIAQPRMVDRKTEKEDFESLQVTELKQEENIKQAYDNLGKLGWLVEMAKTDRKTKLEQEFDEKGRLDFKKTFRFIEYTPRNTYVRYVKETDKQSGDNILIGLGTLDEVNALIKDKNTKASAVGVKTKDISFQNREGIELTHFDFIYGADPDQRRAVGSRRKSLALYFDKKGSDPNDVNSWQLTMVVSKTVRDNFRKGIRDVELIVDSSPQDSTMDDVIILHRYNEKPTNAIV
;
A
#
# COMPACT_ATOMS: atom_id res chain seq x y z
N MET A 1 -40.84 -49.22 -30.49
CA MET A 1 -40.86 -49.49 -29.04
C MET A 1 -39.40 -49.43 -28.56
N LYS A 2 -38.95 -48.29 -28.00
CA LYS A 2 -38.75 -48.08 -26.55
C LYS A 2 -38.42 -49.37 -25.78
N HIS A 3 -37.15 -49.56 -25.40
CA HIS A 3 -36.72 -49.50 -24.00
C HIS A 3 -35.18 -49.45 -23.86
N ARG A 4 -34.74 -48.54 -22.97
CA ARG A 4 -33.38 -48.28 -22.50
C ARG A 4 -33.00 -49.32 -21.44
N MET A 5 -31.72 -49.67 -21.28
CA MET A 5 -31.15 -49.82 -19.93
C MET A 5 -29.62 -49.68 -19.82
N TRP A 6 -29.20 -48.52 -19.29
CA TRP A 6 -28.09 -48.12 -18.40
C TRP A 6 -26.64 -48.59 -18.63
N ILE A 7 -25.83 -47.62 -19.06
CA ILE A 7 -24.37 -47.55 -18.86
C ILE A 7 -24.12 -47.12 -17.41
N THR A 8 -23.43 -47.96 -16.64
CA THR A 8 -22.87 -47.55 -15.34
C THR A 8 -21.51 -46.93 -15.61
N VAL A 9 -21.43 -45.59 -15.62
CA VAL A 9 -20.15 -44.87 -15.63
C VAL A 9 -19.74 -44.64 -14.18
N THR A 10 -18.77 -45.41 -13.72
CA THR A 10 -18.09 -45.17 -12.44
C THR A 10 -17.23 -43.93 -12.59
N ILE A 11 -17.70 -42.78 -12.11
CA ILE A 11 -16.88 -41.57 -11.97
C ILE A 11 -15.98 -41.79 -10.75
N THR A 12 -14.74 -42.19 -11.00
CA THR A 12 -13.69 -42.11 -9.99
C THR A 12 -13.36 -40.62 -9.82
N LEU A 13 -13.94 -39.99 -8.80
CA LEU A 13 -13.50 -38.71 -8.27
C LEU A 13 -12.09 -38.90 -7.70
N ALA A 14 -11.08 -38.81 -8.56
CA ALA A 14 -9.73 -38.53 -8.12
C ALA A 14 -9.72 -37.08 -7.63
N ALA A 15 -9.80 -36.94 -6.31
CA ALA A 15 -9.66 -35.70 -5.57
C ALA A 15 -8.27 -35.08 -5.84
N PHE A 16 -8.15 -34.34 -6.95
CA PHE A 16 -7.14 -33.30 -7.09
C PHE A 16 -7.61 -32.07 -6.31
N GLY A 17 -7.55 -32.19 -4.99
CA GLY A 17 -7.54 -31.04 -4.07
C GLY A 17 -6.19 -30.34 -4.15
N GLY A 18 -5.79 -29.91 -5.34
CA GLY A 18 -4.76 -28.90 -5.50
C GLY A 18 -5.44 -27.56 -5.37
N LEU A 19 -4.97 -26.71 -4.45
CA LEU A 19 -5.30 -25.28 -4.49
C LEU A 19 -5.10 -24.82 -5.94
N LEU A 20 -6.19 -24.51 -6.64
CA LEU A 20 -6.15 -23.63 -7.81
C LEU A 20 -5.72 -22.27 -7.27
N ILE A 21 -4.42 -22.11 -7.06
CA ILE A 21 -3.79 -20.80 -7.05
C ILE A 21 -4.15 -20.26 -8.43
N ALA A 22 -5.13 -19.35 -8.48
CA ALA A 22 -5.53 -18.70 -9.70
C ALA A 22 -4.25 -18.14 -10.33
N GLN A 23 -3.77 -18.78 -11.39
CA GLN A 23 -2.58 -18.30 -12.06
C GLN A 23 -2.92 -16.90 -12.58
N PRO A 24 -2.04 -15.91 -12.36
CA PRO A 24 -2.26 -14.58 -12.89
C PRO A 24 -2.51 -14.72 -14.40
N ARG A 25 -3.73 -14.36 -14.82
CA ARG A 25 -4.14 -14.50 -16.22
C ARG A 25 -3.60 -13.28 -16.95
N MET A 26 -2.68 -13.52 -17.87
CA MET A 26 -2.12 -12.47 -18.71
C MET A 26 -3.21 -11.98 -19.67
N VAL A 27 -3.33 -10.66 -19.80
CA VAL A 27 -4.23 -10.02 -20.77
C VAL A 27 -3.37 -9.59 -21.96
N ASP A 28 -3.68 -10.11 -23.14
CA ASP A 28 -3.10 -9.61 -24.38
C ASP A 28 -3.77 -8.26 -24.71
N ARG A 29 -3.07 -7.15 -24.45
CA ARG A 29 -3.58 -5.80 -24.69
C ARG A 29 -3.96 -5.56 -26.15
N LYS A 30 -3.38 -6.29 -27.11
CA LYS A 30 -3.74 -6.15 -28.54
C LYS A 30 -5.07 -6.84 -28.83
N THR A 31 -5.24 -8.09 -28.39
CA THR A 31 -6.50 -8.81 -28.53
C THR A 31 -7.63 -8.15 -27.73
N GLU A 32 -7.34 -7.68 -26.52
CA GLU A 32 -8.32 -6.94 -25.70
C GLU A 32 -8.74 -5.63 -26.37
N LYS A 33 -7.82 -4.92 -27.02
CA LYS A 33 -8.13 -3.71 -27.77
C LYS A 33 -9.02 -3.98 -28.99
N GLU A 34 -8.79 -5.10 -29.68
CA GLU A 34 -9.58 -5.51 -30.84
C GLU A 34 -10.99 -5.95 -30.42
N ASP A 35 -11.12 -6.67 -29.30
CA ASP A 35 -12.39 -7.23 -28.83
C ASP A 35 -13.20 -6.27 -27.94
N PHE A 36 -12.54 -5.30 -27.28
CA PHE A 36 -13.13 -4.44 -26.25
C PHE A 36 -12.65 -2.97 -26.32
N GLU A 37 -12.84 -2.30 -27.46
CA GLU A 37 -12.47 -0.89 -27.66
C GLU A 37 -13.04 0.06 -26.58
N SER A 38 -14.25 -0.20 -26.08
CA SER A 38 -14.87 0.61 -25.01
C SER A 38 -14.15 0.50 -23.66
N LEU A 39 -13.48 -0.62 -23.37
CA LEU A 39 -12.63 -0.76 -22.18
C LEU A 39 -11.40 0.13 -22.30
N GLN A 40 -10.79 0.22 -23.48
CA GLN A 40 -9.62 1.08 -23.72
C GLN A 40 -9.95 2.56 -23.56
N VAL A 41 -11.10 3.02 -24.07
CA VAL A 41 -11.56 4.41 -23.85
C VAL A 41 -11.80 4.68 -22.35
N THR A 42 -12.25 3.67 -21.61
CA THR A 42 -12.48 3.79 -20.16
C THR A 42 -11.16 3.82 -19.40
N GLU A 43 -10.20 2.99 -19.77
CA GLU A 43 -8.84 2.95 -19.20
C GLU A 43 -8.13 4.29 -19.39
N LEU A 44 -8.15 4.86 -20.60
CA LEU A 44 -7.57 6.19 -20.87
C LEU A 44 -8.18 7.29 -19.99
N LYS A 45 -9.50 7.28 -19.78
CA LYS A 45 -10.16 8.24 -18.87
C LYS A 45 -9.75 8.01 -17.41
N GLN A 46 -9.53 6.77 -17.01
CA GLN A 46 -9.04 6.45 -15.66
C GLN A 46 -7.61 6.94 -15.48
N GLU A 47 -6.74 6.76 -16.48
CA GLU A 47 -5.39 7.30 -16.49
C GLU A 47 -5.38 8.83 -16.35
N GLU A 48 -6.21 9.56 -17.11
CA GLU A 48 -6.33 11.02 -16.99
C GLU A 48 -6.74 11.45 -15.57
N ASN A 49 -7.69 10.73 -14.96
CA ASN A 49 -8.12 10.99 -13.59
C ASN A 49 -7.02 10.71 -12.56
N ILE A 50 -6.26 9.62 -12.74
CA ILE A 50 -5.12 9.27 -11.89
C ILE A 50 -4.04 10.35 -11.99
N LYS A 51 -3.71 10.78 -13.21
CA LYS A 51 -2.75 11.86 -13.45
C LYS A 51 -3.17 13.15 -12.74
N GLN A 52 -4.43 13.55 -12.88
CA GLN A 52 -4.95 14.73 -12.20
C GLN A 52 -4.89 14.60 -10.68
N ALA A 53 -5.14 13.39 -10.14
CA ALA A 53 -4.99 13.12 -8.72
C ALA A 53 -3.53 13.28 -8.28
N TYR A 54 -2.56 12.74 -9.04
CA TYR A 54 -1.14 12.90 -8.75
C TYR A 54 -0.64 14.34 -8.89
N ASP A 55 -1.12 15.11 -9.86
CA ASP A 55 -0.81 16.54 -9.98
C ASP A 55 -1.29 17.32 -8.74
N ASN A 56 -2.45 16.94 -8.19
CA ASN A 56 -2.97 17.55 -6.96
C ASN A 56 -2.19 17.11 -5.72
N LEU A 57 -1.83 15.83 -5.62
CA LEU A 57 -0.98 15.32 -4.53
C LEU A 57 0.43 15.93 -4.59
N GLY A 58 0.94 16.21 -5.79
CA GLY A 58 2.23 16.86 -6.01
C GLY A 58 2.34 18.24 -5.35
N LYS A 59 1.22 18.95 -5.22
CA LYS A 59 1.15 20.27 -4.56
C LYS A 59 1.32 20.21 -3.05
N LEU A 60 1.40 19.02 -2.45
CA LEU A 60 1.55 18.82 -1.01
C LEU A 60 3.01 18.77 -0.55
N GLY A 61 3.98 18.90 -1.46
CA GLY A 61 5.42 18.78 -1.13
C GLY A 61 5.91 19.74 -0.03
N TRP A 62 5.34 20.95 0.05
CA TRP A 62 5.68 21.93 1.11
C TRP A 62 5.39 21.42 2.54
N LEU A 63 4.49 20.45 2.71
CA LEU A 63 4.20 19.84 4.01
C LEU A 63 5.36 19.01 4.55
N VAL A 64 6.34 18.62 3.72
CA VAL A 64 7.49 17.82 4.14
C VAL A 64 8.29 18.57 5.23
N GLU A 65 8.61 19.85 5.02
CA GLU A 65 9.39 20.64 5.98
C GLU A 65 8.60 20.96 7.25
N MET A 66 7.29 21.19 7.12
CA MET A 66 6.39 21.33 8.27
C MET A 66 6.38 20.06 9.11
N ALA A 67 6.18 18.89 8.49
CA ALA A 67 6.15 17.61 9.17
C ALA A 67 7.51 17.24 9.81
N LYS A 68 8.64 17.62 9.19
CA LYS A 68 9.98 17.49 9.78
C LYS A 68 10.13 18.34 11.03
N THR A 69 9.72 19.60 10.95
CA THR A 69 9.82 20.56 12.06
C THR A 69 8.95 20.11 13.23
N ASP A 70 7.73 19.64 12.95
CA ASP A 70 6.84 19.06 13.95
C ASP A 70 7.45 17.83 14.60
N ARG A 71 8.04 16.90 13.81
CA ARG A 71 8.75 15.74 14.37
C ARG A 71 9.88 16.16 15.31
N LYS A 72 10.69 17.16 14.94
CA LYS A 72 11.82 17.63 15.77
C LYS A 72 11.33 18.29 17.06
N THR A 73 10.42 19.25 16.94
CA THR A 73 9.86 20.01 18.06
C THR A 73 9.10 19.10 19.03
N LYS A 74 8.44 18.05 18.52
CA LYS A 74 7.74 17.06 19.35
C LYS A 74 8.66 16.04 19.98
N LEU A 75 9.71 15.55 19.32
CA LEU A 75 10.71 14.72 19.99
C LEU A 75 11.34 15.43 21.20
N GLU A 76 11.52 16.75 21.12
CA GLU A 76 11.99 17.58 22.22
C GLU A 76 10.91 17.81 23.31
N GLN A 77 9.62 17.69 22.99
CA GLN A 77 8.47 17.92 23.89
C GLN A 77 7.75 16.64 24.39
N GLU A 78 8.02 15.48 23.79
CA GLU A 78 7.37 14.19 24.06
C GLU A 78 8.02 13.46 25.23
N PHE A 79 9.20 13.86 25.65
CA PHE A 79 9.75 13.40 26.91
C PHE A 79 9.30 14.35 28.02
N ASP A 80 8.62 13.81 29.04
CA ASP A 80 8.44 14.55 30.28
C ASP A 80 9.82 14.90 30.89
N GLU A 81 9.86 15.76 31.90
CA GLU A 81 11.11 16.14 32.59
C GLU A 81 11.90 14.93 33.15
N LYS A 82 11.32 13.73 33.11
CA LYS A 82 11.88 12.45 33.58
C LYS A 82 12.23 11.49 32.43
N GLY A 83 12.19 11.93 31.17
CA GLY A 83 12.57 11.11 30.01
C GLY A 83 11.53 10.06 29.61
N ARG A 84 10.25 10.22 29.96
CA ARG A 84 9.16 9.29 29.58
C ARG A 84 8.32 9.85 28.45
N LEU A 85 7.96 8.98 27.50
CA LEU A 85 7.16 9.34 26.32
C LEU A 85 5.70 9.70 26.71
N ASP A 86 5.25 10.92 26.38
CA ASP A 86 3.87 11.39 26.54
C ASP A 86 3.03 11.07 25.29
N PHE A 87 2.37 9.91 25.33
CA PHE A 87 1.51 9.39 24.25
C PHE A 87 0.37 10.33 23.83
N LYS A 88 -0.02 11.32 24.65
CA LYS A 88 -1.06 12.29 24.27
C LYS A 88 -0.65 13.18 23.11
N LYS A 89 0.66 13.34 22.89
CA LYS A 89 1.23 14.22 21.85
C LYS A 89 1.76 13.46 20.64
N THR A 90 1.97 12.14 20.75
CA THR A 90 2.63 11.27 19.76
C THR A 90 1.84 10.98 18.48
N PHE A 91 0.61 11.49 18.30
CA PHE A 91 -0.24 11.14 17.14
C PHE A 91 -0.99 12.31 16.48
N ARG A 92 -0.71 13.58 16.83
CA ARG A 92 -1.35 14.74 16.20
C ARG A 92 -0.29 15.68 15.64
N PHE A 93 0.09 15.47 14.39
CA PHE A 93 1.26 16.13 13.80
C PHE A 93 0.93 17.17 12.73
N ILE A 94 -0.35 17.57 12.61
CA ILE A 94 -0.81 18.86 12.06
C ILE A 94 -2.06 19.22 12.87
N GLU A 95 -2.17 20.46 13.35
CA GLU A 95 -3.17 20.93 14.33
C GLU A 95 -4.66 20.81 13.88
N TYR A 96 -4.92 20.33 12.66
CA TYR A 96 -6.25 20.20 12.05
C TYR A 96 -6.50 18.85 11.39
N THR A 97 -5.94 17.76 11.95
CA THR A 97 -6.20 16.40 11.45
C THR A 97 -7.57 15.88 11.91
N PRO A 98 -8.41 15.35 11.01
CA PRO A 98 -9.67 14.70 11.39
C PRO A 98 -9.44 13.57 12.40
N ARG A 99 -10.50 13.20 13.14
CA ARG A 99 -10.42 12.10 14.11
C ARG A 99 -9.87 10.82 13.44
N ASN A 100 -8.97 10.14 14.15
CA ASN A 100 -8.25 8.94 13.72
C ASN A 100 -7.41 9.12 12.45
N THR A 101 -7.02 10.35 12.13
CA THR A 101 -6.11 10.66 11.03
C THR A 101 -4.85 11.30 11.59
N TYR A 102 -3.70 10.97 11.02
CA TYR A 102 -2.44 11.66 11.32
C TYR A 102 -1.62 11.83 10.05
N VAL A 103 -0.84 12.90 10.00
CA VAL A 103 0.12 13.19 8.93
C VAL A 103 1.50 13.22 9.56
N ARG A 104 2.44 12.39 9.12
CA ARG A 104 3.79 12.36 9.71
C ARG A 104 4.86 12.48 8.66
N TYR A 105 6.03 12.97 9.05
CA TYR A 105 7.22 12.88 8.21
C TYR A 105 7.68 11.43 8.09
N VAL A 106 8.02 11.02 6.87
CA VAL A 106 8.59 9.72 6.55
C VAL A 106 9.82 9.88 5.67
N LYS A 107 10.70 8.89 5.76
CA LYS A 107 11.86 8.74 4.89
C LYS A 107 11.91 7.31 4.38
N GLU A 108 12.37 7.10 3.15
CA GLU A 108 12.50 5.74 2.60
C GLU A 108 13.52 4.89 3.36
N THR A 109 14.41 5.53 4.10
CA THR A 109 15.56 4.99 4.82
C THR A 109 15.49 5.43 6.28
N ASP A 110 14.76 4.69 7.14
CA ASP A 110 14.83 4.97 8.58
C ASP A 110 16.02 4.25 9.22
N LYS A 111 16.11 2.95 8.99
CA LYS A 111 17.24 2.08 9.39
C LYS A 111 17.94 1.47 8.17
N GLN A 112 17.18 1.13 7.13
CA GLN A 112 17.68 0.58 5.86
C GLN A 112 16.78 1.04 4.70
N SER A 113 17.30 1.11 3.46
CA SER A 113 16.50 1.54 2.31
C SER A 113 15.28 0.64 2.08
N GLY A 114 14.09 1.25 2.04
CA GLY A 114 12.81 0.57 1.82
C GLY A 114 12.16 0.04 3.09
N ASP A 115 12.83 0.12 4.25
CA ASP A 115 12.34 -0.51 5.48
C ASP A 115 10.97 0.01 5.91
N ASN A 116 10.77 1.33 5.90
CA ASN A 116 9.53 2.01 6.25
C ASN A 116 8.36 1.66 5.33
N ILE A 117 8.64 1.50 4.04
CA ILE A 117 7.64 1.21 3.01
C ILE A 117 7.15 -0.23 3.18
N LEU A 118 8.10 -1.16 3.33
CA LEU A 118 7.86 -2.60 3.29
C LEU A 118 7.48 -3.21 4.65
N ILE A 119 7.35 -2.41 5.72
CA ILE A 119 6.96 -2.88 7.06
C ILE A 119 5.72 -3.79 7.02
N GLY A 120 5.83 -4.99 7.60
CA GLY A 120 4.70 -5.92 7.73
C GLY A 120 4.45 -6.79 6.50
N LEU A 121 5.25 -6.63 5.43
CA LEU A 121 5.28 -7.54 4.28
C LEU A 121 6.34 -8.63 4.41
N GLY A 122 7.25 -8.55 5.38
CA GLY A 122 8.30 -9.55 5.60
C GLY A 122 9.62 -8.92 6.01
N THR A 123 10.70 -9.70 5.88
CA THR A 123 12.04 -9.12 5.93
C THR A 123 12.31 -8.33 4.65
N LEU A 124 13.21 -7.34 4.73
CA LEU A 124 13.56 -6.50 3.59
C LEU A 124 14.07 -7.33 2.41
N ASP A 125 14.92 -8.31 2.69
CA ASP A 125 15.50 -9.20 1.67
C ASP A 125 14.45 -10.07 0.97
N GLU A 126 13.52 -10.66 1.73
CA GLU A 126 12.41 -11.44 1.19
C GLU A 126 11.55 -10.61 0.23
N VAL A 127 11.20 -9.39 0.65
CA VAL A 127 10.31 -8.52 -0.12
C VAL A 127 11.03 -7.97 -1.36
N ASN A 128 12.31 -7.62 -1.26
CA ASN A 128 13.12 -7.21 -2.40
C ASN A 128 13.28 -8.33 -3.42
N ALA A 129 13.46 -9.57 -2.98
CA ALA A 129 13.50 -10.74 -3.87
C ALA A 129 12.16 -10.93 -4.60
N LEU A 130 11.03 -10.76 -3.90
CA LEU A 130 9.69 -10.83 -4.50
C LEU A 130 9.46 -9.72 -5.54
N ILE A 131 9.89 -8.48 -5.26
CA ILE A 131 9.81 -7.37 -6.22
C ILE A 131 10.61 -7.72 -7.49
N LYS A 132 11.85 -8.21 -7.32
CA LYS A 132 12.71 -8.60 -8.43
C LYS A 132 12.10 -9.71 -9.29
N ASP A 133 11.49 -10.73 -8.66
CA ASP A 133 10.78 -11.80 -9.37
C ASP A 133 9.60 -11.26 -10.19
N LYS A 134 8.80 -10.34 -9.62
CA LYS A 134 7.70 -9.69 -10.35
C LYS A 134 8.18 -8.86 -11.53
N ASN A 135 9.22 -8.05 -11.35
CA ASN A 135 9.81 -7.26 -12.44
C ASN A 135 10.36 -8.15 -13.56
N THR A 136 11.02 -9.26 -13.19
CA THR A 136 11.55 -10.22 -14.17
C THR A 136 10.42 -10.84 -14.98
N LYS A 137 9.33 -11.27 -14.33
CA LYS A 137 8.15 -11.83 -15.00
C LYS A 137 7.47 -10.83 -15.93
N ALA A 138 7.34 -9.58 -15.52
CA ALA A 138 6.77 -8.51 -16.33
C ALA A 138 7.66 -8.14 -17.53
N SER A 139 8.97 -8.03 -17.31
CA SER A 139 9.95 -7.75 -18.37
C SER A 139 10.00 -8.86 -19.43
N ALA A 140 9.89 -10.12 -19.02
CA ALA A 140 9.88 -11.28 -19.92
C ALA A 140 8.72 -11.24 -20.93
N VAL A 141 7.66 -10.47 -20.65
CA VAL A 141 6.49 -10.31 -21.52
C VAL A 141 6.40 -8.91 -22.13
N GLY A 142 7.47 -8.11 -22.06
CA GLY A 142 7.58 -6.81 -22.72
C GLY A 142 6.99 -5.63 -21.95
N VAL A 143 6.54 -5.82 -20.71
CA VAL A 143 6.13 -4.70 -19.83
C VAL A 143 7.39 -4.02 -19.30
N LYS A 144 7.49 -2.70 -19.50
CA LYS A 144 8.63 -1.90 -19.02
C LYS A 144 8.46 -1.58 -17.54
N THR A 145 8.79 -2.52 -16.66
CA THR A 145 8.81 -2.23 -15.22
C THR A 145 10.03 -1.39 -14.88
N LYS A 146 9.81 -0.21 -14.28
CA LYS A 146 10.89 0.56 -13.66
C LYS A 146 11.32 -0.16 -12.37
N ASP A 147 12.62 -0.36 -12.18
CA ASP A 147 13.10 -0.94 -10.93
C ASP A 147 12.77 0.01 -9.77
N ILE A 148 12.11 -0.53 -8.73
CA ILE A 148 11.94 0.19 -7.48
C ILE A 148 13.31 0.29 -6.83
N SER A 149 13.90 1.47 -6.92
CA SER A 149 15.03 1.86 -6.10
C SER A 149 14.54 2.77 -4.98
N PHE A 150 14.91 2.40 -3.76
CA PHE A 150 14.67 3.22 -2.57
C PHE A 150 15.85 4.19 -2.42
N GLN A 151 15.62 5.46 -2.72
CA GLN A 151 16.65 6.49 -2.98
C GLN A 151 16.75 7.54 -1.86
N ASN A 152 16.46 7.15 -0.61
CA ASN A 152 16.56 8.02 0.58
C ASN A 152 15.65 9.27 0.48
N ARG A 153 14.53 9.16 -0.26
CA ARG A 153 13.59 10.27 -0.43
C ARG A 153 12.86 10.59 0.85
N GLU A 154 12.42 11.83 0.93
CA GLU A 154 11.69 12.37 2.06
C GLU A 154 10.24 12.58 1.67
N GLY A 155 9.35 12.47 2.65
CA GLY A 155 7.93 12.48 2.35
C GLY A 155 7.06 12.73 3.56
N ILE A 156 5.77 12.70 3.28
CA ILE A 156 4.71 12.71 4.28
C ILE A 156 3.89 11.43 4.14
N GLU A 157 3.47 10.86 5.26
CA GLU A 157 2.49 9.78 5.29
C GLU A 157 1.21 10.27 5.97
N LEU A 158 0.12 10.23 5.22
CA LEU A 158 -1.23 10.41 5.73
C LEU A 158 -1.80 9.05 6.08
N THR A 159 -2.16 8.85 7.34
CA THR A 159 -2.77 7.60 7.79
C THR A 159 -4.15 7.87 8.36
N HIS A 160 -5.11 7.03 7.98
CA HIS A 160 -6.41 6.94 8.61
C HIS A 160 -6.60 5.57 9.25
N PHE A 161 -7.18 5.56 10.44
CA PHE A 161 -7.38 4.37 11.24
C PHE A 161 -8.83 4.25 11.70
N ASP A 162 -9.34 3.02 11.75
CA ASP A 162 -10.64 2.71 12.29
C ASP A 162 -10.61 1.42 13.13
N PHE A 163 -11.36 1.41 14.22
CA PHE A 163 -11.53 0.24 15.08
C PHE A 163 -12.79 -0.50 14.68
N ILE A 164 -12.67 -1.80 14.44
CA ILE A 164 -13.82 -2.68 14.24
C ILE A 164 -14.27 -3.13 15.63
N TYR A 165 -15.51 -2.83 16.00
CA TYR A 165 -16.09 -3.27 17.27
C TYR A 165 -16.90 -4.56 17.08
N GLY A 166 -16.87 -5.42 18.09
CA GLY A 166 -17.71 -6.62 18.12
C GLY A 166 -19.19 -6.24 18.22
N ALA A 167 -20.06 -7.13 17.75
CA ALA A 167 -21.51 -6.96 17.79
C ALA A 167 -22.12 -7.18 19.20
N ASP A 168 -21.29 -7.38 20.22
CA ASP A 168 -21.73 -7.70 21.58
C ASP A 168 -22.31 -6.42 22.23
N PRO A 169 -23.62 -6.38 22.53
CA PRO A 169 -24.31 -5.16 22.97
C PRO A 169 -23.83 -4.68 24.35
N ASP A 170 -23.30 -5.56 25.19
CA ASP A 170 -22.96 -5.23 26.59
C ASP A 170 -21.48 -4.85 26.77
N GLN A 171 -20.63 -5.10 25.76
CA GLN A 171 -19.21 -4.78 25.83
C GLN A 171 -18.69 -4.28 24.48
N ARG A 172 -18.52 -2.96 24.35
CA ARG A 172 -17.88 -2.34 23.18
C ARG A 172 -16.37 -2.63 23.18
N ARG A 173 -15.99 -3.83 22.74
CA ARG A 173 -14.60 -4.25 22.57
C ARG A 173 -14.20 -4.19 21.11
N ALA A 174 -13.02 -3.63 20.84
CA ALA A 174 -12.42 -3.70 19.51
C ALA A 174 -12.02 -5.15 19.21
N VAL A 175 -12.49 -5.68 18.07
CA VAL A 175 -12.18 -7.03 17.58
C VAL A 175 -11.21 -7.01 16.40
N GLY A 176 -10.90 -5.81 15.89
CA GLY A 176 -9.96 -5.62 14.82
C GLY A 176 -9.74 -4.13 14.52
N SER A 177 -8.97 -3.88 13.49
CA SER A 177 -8.75 -2.54 12.98
C SER A 177 -8.56 -2.51 11.47
N ARG A 178 -8.80 -1.34 10.89
CA ARG A 178 -8.48 -1.02 9.51
C ARG A 178 -7.60 0.20 9.50
N ARG A 179 -6.48 0.12 8.81
CA ARG A 179 -5.59 1.24 8.60
C ARG A 179 -5.36 1.39 7.11
N LYS A 180 -5.53 2.60 6.59
CA LYS A 180 -5.07 2.95 5.25
C LYS A 180 -4.08 4.08 5.38
N SER A 181 -2.97 4.01 4.67
CA SER A 181 -2.02 5.09 4.58
C SER A 181 -1.61 5.37 3.14
N LEU A 182 -1.31 6.64 2.89
CA LEU A 182 -0.78 7.16 1.65
C LEU A 182 0.50 7.91 2.00
N ALA A 183 1.64 7.35 1.59
CA ALA A 183 2.92 8.03 1.67
C ALA A 183 3.27 8.67 0.33
N LEU A 184 3.63 9.94 0.38
CA LEU A 184 3.99 10.76 -0.77
C LEU A 184 5.46 11.15 -0.58
N TYR A 185 6.30 10.75 -1.52
CA TYR A 185 7.74 11.04 -1.50
C TYR A 185 8.08 12.07 -2.56
N PHE A 186 8.91 13.02 -2.17
CA PHE A 186 9.24 14.17 -3.00
C PHE A 186 10.74 14.36 -3.14
N ASP A 187 11.15 14.83 -4.32
CA ASP A 187 12.48 15.38 -4.56
C ASP A 187 12.41 16.91 -4.56
N LYS A 188 13.39 17.56 -3.93
CA LYS A 188 13.47 19.02 -3.88
C LYS A 188 14.17 19.54 -5.14
N LYS A 189 13.46 20.31 -5.96
CA LYS A 189 13.96 20.96 -7.19
C LYS A 189 14.50 22.37 -6.99
N GLY A 190 14.15 23.03 -5.87
CA GLY A 190 14.52 24.42 -5.61
C GLY A 190 15.08 24.64 -4.20
N SER A 191 15.61 25.84 -3.95
CA SER A 191 16.15 26.21 -2.63
C SER A 191 15.07 26.64 -1.63
N ASP A 192 13.99 27.28 -2.10
CA ASP A 192 12.91 27.79 -1.25
C ASP A 192 12.02 26.65 -0.72
N PRO A 193 12.00 26.39 0.59
CA PRO A 193 11.16 25.34 1.19
C PRO A 193 9.64 25.63 1.12
N ASN A 194 9.23 26.89 0.94
CA ASN A 194 7.82 27.30 0.94
C ASN A 194 7.22 27.44 -0.46
N ASP A 195 8.03 27.39 -1.51
CA ASP A 195 7.54 27.37 -2.88
C ASP A 195 6.94 25.98 -3.19
N VAL A 196 5.64 25.94 -3.48
CA VAL A 196 4.93 24.71 -3.86
C VAL A 196 5.56 24.06 -5.11
N ASN A 197 6.21 24.85 -5.96
CA ASN A 197 6.88 24.37 -7.18
C ASN A 197 8.30 23.84 -6.93
N SER A 198 8.85 23.98 -5.71
CA SER A 198 10.18 23.48 -5.39
C SER A 198 10.20 21.98 -5.08
N TRP A 199 9.06 21.29 -5.17
CA TRP A 199 8.91 19.88 -4.89
C TRP A 199 8.38 19.12 -6.11
N GLN A 200 8.95 17.95 -6.37
CA GLN A 200 8.45 17.00 -7.36
C GLN A 200 8.00 15.73 -6.66
N LEU A 201 6.78 15.26 -6.92
CA LEU A 201 6.33 13.96 -6.42
C LEU A 201 6.98 12.85 -7.26
N THR A 202 7.77 12.00 -6.60
CA THR A 202 8.60 10.99 -7.28
C THR A 202 8.22 9.57 -6.93
N MET A 203 7.49 9.35 -5.83
CA MET A 203 6.92 8.05 -5.50
C MET A 203 5.66 8.20 -4.65
N VAL A 204 4.67 7.35 -4.91
CA VAL A 204 3.47 7.21 -4.11
C VAL A 204 3.38 5.78 -3.60
N VAL A 205 3.15 5.64 -2.30
CA VAL A 205 2.94 4.35 -1.66
C VAL A 205 1.59 4.35 -0.97
N SER A 206 0.68 3.51 -1.46
CA SER A 206 -0.59 3.24 -0.79
C SER A 206 -0.51 1.95 -0.01
N LYS A 207 -1.01 1.95 1.22
CA LYS A 207 -0.97 0.78 2.10
C LYS A 207 -2.30 0.57 2.79
N THR A 208 -2.87 -0.61 2.66
CA THR A 208 -4.05 -1.03 3.41
C THR A 208 -3.68 -2.16 4.35
N VAL A 209 -4.03 -2.03 5.62
CA VAL A 209 -3.85 -3.05 6.65
C VAL A 209 -5.21 -3.34 7.26
N ARG A 210 -5.61 -4.60 7.27
CA ARG A 210 -6.79 -5.09 7.98
C ARG A 210 -6.32 -6.08 9.03
N ASP A 211 -6.59 -5.79 10.28
CA ASP A 211 -6.20 -6.64 11.41
C ASP A 211 -7.46 -7.19 12.08
N ASN A 212 -7.49 -8.49 12.30
CA ASN A 212 -8.46 -9.18 13.10
C ASN A 212 -7.75 -9.74 14.34
N PHE A 213 -7.82 -8.98 15.43
CA PHE A 213 -7.11 -9.27 16.67
C PHE A 213 -7.50 -10.64 17.22
N ARG A 214 -8.79 -11.01 17.14
CA ARG A 214 -9.29 -12.29 17.68
C ARG A 214 -8.77 -13.50 16.93
N LYS A 215 -8.60 -13.38 15.61
CA LYS A 215 -8.12 -14.47 14.76
C LYS A 215 -6.60 -14.43 14.56
N GLY A 216 -5.91 -13.41 15.09
CA GLY A 216 -4.50 -13.17 14.81
C GLY A 216 -4.21 -12.87 13.33
N ILE A 217 -5.23 -12.54 12.53
CA ILE A 217 -5.10 -12.37 11.09
C ILE A 217 -4.77 -10.92 10.77
N ARG A 218 -3.68 -10.69 10.05
CA ARG A 218 -3.30 -9.39 9.50
C ARG A 218 -3.11 -9.49 8.00
N ASP A 219 -3.99 -8.82 7.28
CA ASP A 219 -3.99 -8.69 5.83
C ASP A 219 -3.36 -7.34 5.45
N VAL A 220 -2.32 -7.37 4.61
CA VAL A 220 -1.56 -6.18 4.19
C VAL A 220 -1.50 -6.13 2.67
N GLU A 221 -1.99 -5.04 2.11
CA GLU A 221 -1.83 -4.69 0.69
C GLU A 221 -0.97 -3.42 0.60
N LEU A 222 -0.04 -3.42 -0.35
CA LEU A 222 0.83 -2.30 -0.66
C LEU A 222 0.83 -2.09 -2.17
N ILE A 223 0.62 -0.86 -2.59
CA ILE A 223 0.73 -0.42 -3.99
C ILE A 223 1.84 0.63 -4.02
N VAL A 224 2.87 0.38 -4.83
CA VAL A 224 3.99 1.31 -5.03
C VAL A 224 3.95 1.79 -6.46
N ASP A 225 3.75 3.09 -6.63
CA ASP A 225 3.95 3.80 -7.89
C ASP A 225 5.27 4.57 -7.81
N SER A 226 6.21 4.21 -8.69
CA SER A 226 7.56 4.78 -8.75
C SER A 226 7.72 5.91 -9.79
N SER A 227 6.62 6.30 -10.44
CA SER A 227 6.59 7.33 -11.47
C SER A 227 5.22 8.03 -11.55
N PRO A 228 4.68 8.58 -10.45
CA PRO A 228 3.33 9.14 -10.39
C PRO A 228 3.14 10.38 -11.27
N GLN A 229 4.21 10.97 -11.82
CA GLN A 229 4.14 12.16 -12.69
C GLN A 229 4.60 11.89 -14.13
N ASP A 230 4.96 10.64 -14.47
CA ASP A 230 5.40 10.27 -15.81
C ASP A 230 4.26 9.58 -16.58
N SER A 231 4.47 9.31 -17.87
CA SER A 231 3.51 8.60 -18.71
C SER A 231 3.35 7.11 -18.36
N THR A 232 4.16 6.59 -17.43
CA THR A 232 4.16 5.19 -16.97
C THR A 232 3.60 5.07 -15.55
N MET A 233 2.70 5.97 -15.16
CA MET A 233 2.08 5.99 -13.82
C MET A 233 1.16 4.79 -13.54
N ASP A 234 0.79 4.03 -14.56
CA ASP A 234 0.02 2.78 -14.45
C ASP A 234 0.92 1.56 -14.13
N ASP A 235 2.24 1.68 -14.32
CA ASP A 235 3.22 0.63 -14.03
C ASP A 235 3.51 0.56 -12.51
N VAL A 236 2.53 0.06 -11.75
CA VAL A 236 2.59 -0.07 -10.30
C VAL A 236 2.97 -1.47 -9.85
N ILE A 237 3.63 -1.55 -8.69
CA ILE A 237 3.92 -2.82 -8.03
C ILE A 237 2.95 -3.01 -6.87
N ILE A 238 2.17 -4.09 -6.97
CA ILE A 238 1.21 -4.48 -5.94
C ILE A 238 1.78 -5.66 -5.16
N LEU A 239 1.95 -5.51 -3.86
CA LEU A 239 2.36 -6.56 -2.94
C LEU A 239 1.21 -6.84 -1.96
N HIS A 240 0.93 -8.12 -1.75
CA HIS A 240 -0.12 -8.56 -0.85
C HIS A 240 0.41 -9.66 0.05
N ARG A 241 0.17 -9.54 1.36
CA ARG A 241 0.56 -10.55 2.34
C ARG A 241 -0.54 -10.76 3.37
N TYR A 242 -0.91 -12.02 3.51
CA TYR A 242 -1.76 -12.50 4.58
C TYR A 242 -0.90 -13.11 5.68
N ASN A 243 -0.93 -12.52 6.86
CA ASN A 243 -0.21 -13.00 8.04
C ASN A 243 -1.21 -13.58 9.04
N GLU A 244 -1.13 -14.87 9.32
CA GLU A 244 -1.79 -15.47 10.48
C GLU A 244 -0.76 -15.55 11.61
N LYS A 245 -1.00 -14.78 12.68
CA LYS A 245 -0.21 -14.92 13.91
C LYS A 245 -0.71 -16.17 14.64
N PRO A 246 0.16 -17.09 15.06
CA PRO A 246 -0.26 -18.20 15.90
C PRO A 246 -0.93 -17.65 17.16
N THR A 247 -2.09 -18.22 17.50
CA THR A 247 -3.04 -17.79 18.54
C THR A 247 -2.44 -17.66 19.96
N ASN A 248 -1.20 -18.09 20.16
CA ASN A 248 -0.46 -17.97 21.42
C ASN A 248 0.31 -16.64 21.58
N ALA A 249 0.24 -15.73 20.60
CA ALA A 249 0.78 -14.38 20.77
C ALA A 249 -0.17 -13.56 21.68
N ILE A 250 0.09 -13.59 22.98
CA ILE A 250 -0.57 -12.75 23.99
C ILE A 250 -0.41 -11.28 23.58
N VAL A 251 -1.53 -10.56 23.46
CA VAL A 251 -1.60 -9.10 23.29
C VAL A 251 -1.55 -8.44 24.65
#